data_AF-A0A2E5S173-F1
#
_entry.id   AF-A0A2E5S173-F1
#
_cell.length_a   1.000
_cell.length_b   1.000
_cell.length_c   1.000
_cell.angle_alpha   90.00
_cell.angle_beta   90.00
_cell.angle_gamma   90.00
#
_symmetry.space_group_name_H-M   'P 1'
#
loop_
_entity.id
_entity.type
_entity.pdbx_description
1 polymer ?
#
loop_
_entity_poly.entity_id
_entity_poly.type
_entity_poly.pdbx_seq_one_letter_code
_entity_poly.pdbx_strand_id
1 'polypeptide(L)'
;MLEKVNQLLFFDNLALFYVLREIPPVVLARAFLTIDSRLSGSLLGLMDPEQRTMIHALMIKENDEDTEKNEQAAHSLIDMANELIKKGIIRQEGPHFRGVQAAEDAAE
;
A
#
# COMPACT_ATOMS: atom_id res chain seq x y z
N MET A 1 -11.79 -9.72 6.60
CA MET A 1 -10.38 -9.30 6.54
C MET A 1 -9.85 -9.59 5.14
N LEU A 2 -8.84 -8.86 4.69
CA LEU A 2 -8.17 -9.11 3.42
C LEU A 2 -7.32 -10.38 3.52
N GLU A 3 -7.33 -11.17 2.44
CA GLU A 3 -6.61 -12.44 2.31
C GLU A 3 -5.64 -12.42 1.13
N LYS A 4 -5.86 -11.54 0.14
CA LYS A 4 -5.04 -11.44 -1.08
C LYS A 4 -4.69 -9.99 -1.37
N VAL A 5 -3.44 -9.77 -1.81
CA VAL A 5 -2.91 -8.43 -2.16
C VAL A 5 -3.80 -7.73 -3.20
N ASN A 6 -4.31 -8.47 -4.20
CA ASN A 6 -5.15 -7.89 -5.25
C ASN A 6 -6.46 -7.27 -4.75
N GLN A 7 -6.90 -7.57 -3.52
CA GLN A 7 -8.05 -6.89 -2.92
C GLN A 7 -7.78 -5.41 -2.63
N LEU A 8 -6.51 -5.00 -2.55
CA LEU A 8 -6.12 -3.58 -2.46
C LEU A 8 -6.55 -2.80 -3.71
N LEU A 9 -6.82 -3.44 -4.85
CA LEU A 9 -7.37 -2.75 -6.03
C LEU A 9 -8.80 -2.21 -5.80
N PHE A 10 -9.48 -2.64 -4.74
CA PHE A 10 -10.80 -2.11 -4.36
C PHE A 10 -10.73 -0.92 -3.41
N PHE A 11 -9.52 -0.51 -3.03
CA PHE A 11 -9.28 0.64 -2.17
C PHE A 11 -9.33 1.92 -3.00
N ASP A 12 -9.84 2.98 -2.40
CA ASP A 12 -9.65 4.31 -2.97
C ASP A 12 -8.24 4.87 -2.72
N ASN A 13 -7.96 5.99 -3.37
CA ASN A 13 -6.64 6.62 -3.30
C ASN A 13 -6.24 6.98 -1.87
N LEU A 14 -7.18 7.40 -1.01
CA LEU A 14 -6.89 7.77 0.36
C LEU A 14 -6.55 6.53 1.21
N ALA A 15 -7.32 5.45 1.07
CA ALA A 15 -7.03 4.19 1.75
C ALA A 15 -5.68 3.62 1.32
N LEU A 16 -5.38 3.63 0.01
CA LEU A 16 -4.08 3.21 -0.52
C LEU A 16 -2.93 4.10 -0.02
N PHE A 17 -3.16 5.42 0.07
CA PHE A 17 -2.18 6.36 0.62
C PHE A 17 -1.85 6.05 2.08
N TYR A 18 -2.85 5.73 2.90
CA TYR A 18 -2.60 5.33 4.29
C TYR A 18 -1.80 4.04 4.40
N VAL A 19 -2.10 3.03 3.58
CA VAL A 19 -1.30 1.79 3.55
C VAL A 19 0.15 2.12 3.16
N LEU A 20 0.33 2.90 2.11
CA LEU A 20 1.65 3.26 1.58
C LEU A 20 2.50 4.02 2.61
N ARG A 21 1.89 4.95 3.36
CA ARG A 21 2.59 5.79 4.33
C ARG A 21 3.19 5.00 5.49
N GLU A 22 2.54 3.92 5.91
CA GLU A 22 2.96 3.14 7.09
C GLU A 22 3.97 2.04 6.74
N ILE A 23 4.24 1.80 5.45
CA ILE A 23 5.15 0.75 4.98
C ILE A 23 6.55 1.33 4.72
N PRO A 24 7.61 0.72 5.26
CA PRO A 24 8.98 1.15 4.97
C PRO A 24 9.31 1.09 3.46
N PRO A 25 10.04 2.07 2.89
CA PRO A 25 10.33 2.12 1.46
C PRO A 25 10.99 0.86 0.88
N VAL A 26 11.89 0.22 1.64
CA VAL A 26 12.57 -1.03 1.21
C VAL A 26 11.58 -2.19 1.08
N VAL A 27 10.64 -2.29 2.02
CA VAL A 27 9.58 -3.31 1.97
C VAL A 27 8.66 -3.03 0.78
N LEU A 28 8.28 -1.78 0.56
CA LEU A 28 7.45 -1.39 -0.57
C LEU A 28 8.11 -1.69 -1.92
N ALA A 29 9.41 -1.41 -2.04
CA ALA A 29 10.19 -1.72 -3.23
C ALA A 29 10.21 -3.22 -3.53
N ARG A 30 10.43 -4.07 -2.52
CA ARG A 30 10.37 -5.54 -2.68
C ARG A 30 8.98 -6.02 -3.05
N ALA A 31 7.93 -5.48 -2.43
CA ALA A 31 6.55 -5.81 -2.78
C ALA A 31 6.26 -5.47 -4.26
N PHE A 32 6.73 -4.33 -4.77
CA PHE A 32 6.53 -3.92 -6.15
C PHE A 32 7.15 -4.85 -7.19
N LEU A 33 8.11 -5.70 -6.81
CA LEU A 33 8.70 -6.71 -7.70
C LEU A 33 7.75 -7.89 -7.97
N THR A 34 6.74 -8.13 -7.12
CA THR A 34 5.88 -9.32 -7.22
C THR A 34 4.39 -9.02 -7.37
N ILE A 35 3.90 -7.83 -7.00
CA ILE A 35 2.47 -7.53 -7.04
C ILE A 35 1.98 -7.16 -8.45
N ASP A 36 0.66 -7.19 -8.65
CA ASP A 36 0.01 -6.81 -9.92
C ASP A 36 0.41 -5.39 -10.35
N SER A 37 0.76 -5.22 -11.62
CA SER A 37 1.27 -3.96 -12.16
C SER A 37 0.27 -2.80 -12.06
N ARG A 38 -1.04 -3.08 -12.05
CA ARG A 38 -2.06 -2.05 -11.82
C ARG A 38 -2.00 -1.53 -10.40
N LEU A 39 -1.81 -2.43 -9.42
CA LEU A 39 -1.67 -2.04 -8.02
C LEU A 39 -0.38 -1.26 -7.79
N SER A 40 0.74 -1.72 -8.34
CA SER A 40 2.01 -0.97 -8.30
C SER A 40 1.84 0.42 -8.92
N GLY A 41 1.17 0.52 -10.08
CA GLY A 41 0.89 1.79 -10.75
C GLY A 41 0.01 2.72 -9.91
N SER A 42 -1.04 2.20 -9.29
CA SER A 42 -1.89 2.97 -8.37
C SER A 42 -1.10 3.50 -7.18
N LEU A 43 -0.26 2.67 -6.54
CA LEU A 43 0.55 3.08 -5.39
C LEU A 43 1.63 4.10 -5.78
N LEU A 44 2.33 3.89 -6.89
CA LEU A 44 3.30 4.86 -7.43
C LEU A 44 2.63 6.19 -7.81
N GLY A 45 1.39 6.16 -8.27
CA GLY A 45 0.60 7.34 -8.60
C GLY A 45 0.29 8.24 -7.39
N LEU A 46 0.35 7.71 -6.18
CA LEU A 46 0.11 8.43 -4.93
C LEU A 46 1.40 9.01 -4.32
N MET A 47 2.56 8.67 -4.87
CA MET A 47 3.86 9.17 -4.45
C MET A 47 4.23 10.46 -5.18
N ASP A 48 4.99 11.31 -4.51
CA ASP A 48 5.65 12.45 -5.15
C ASP A 48 6.81 11.98 -6.06
N PRO A 49 7.38 12.86 -6.92
CA PRO A 49 8.47 12.49 -7.80
C PRO A 49 9.73 11.96 -7.09
N GLU A 50 10.08 12.51 -5.92
CA GLU A 50 11.29 12.13 -5.17
C GLU A 50 11.13 10.72 -4.59
N GLN A 51 9.97 10.45 -3.98
CA GLN A 51 9.58 9.15 -3.47
C GLN A 51 9.60 8.08 -4.56
N ARG A 52 9.04 8.38 -5.75
CA ARG A 52 9.08 7.45 -6.89
C ARG A 52 10.51 7.12 -7.32
N THR A 53 11.36 8.14 -7.46
CA THR A 53 12.78 7.94 -7.82
C THR A 53 13.49 7.07 -6.79
N MET A 54 13.27 7.34 -5.49
CA MET A 54 13.83 6.53 -4.41
C MET A 54 13.35 5.08 -4.48
N ILE A 55 12.05 4.85 -4.61
CA ILE A 55 11.49 3.50 -4.68
C ILE A 55 12.03 2.74 -5.89
N HIS A 56 12.11 3.37 -7.06
CA HIS A 56 12.71 2.72 -8.24
C HIS A 56 14.19 2.36 -8.02
N ALA A 57 14.98 3.22 -7.39
CA ALA A 57 16.37 2.91 -7.05
C ALA A 57 16.46 1.71 -6.08
N LEU A 58 15.57 1.65 -5.08
CA LEU A 58 15.47 0.52 -4.16
C LEU A 58 15.02 -0.75 -4.87
N MET A 59 14.06 -0.69 -5.79
CA MET A 59 13.64 -1.86 -6.57
C MET A 59 14.81 -2.45 -7.35
N ILE A 60 15.64 -1.61 -7.99
CA ILE A 60 16.84 -2.07 -8.70
C ILE A 60 17.83 -2.73 -7.73
N LYS A 61 18.04 -2.12 -6.56
CA LYS A 61 18.98 -2.62 -5.55
C LYS A 61 18.53 -3.95 -4.93
N GLU A 62 17.24 -4.07 -4.64
CA GLU A 62 16.65 -5.21 -3.93
C GLU A 62 16.16 -6.32 -4.86
N ASN A 63 16.32 -6.17 -6.18
CA ASN A 63 16.00 -7.22 -7.16
C ASN A 63 17.09 -8.31 -7.18
N ASP A 64 17.14 -9.07 -6.08
CA ASP A 64 18.07 -10.18 -5.82
C ASP A 64 17.45 -11.55 -6.10
N GLU A 65 16.30 -11.59 -6.77
CA GLU A 65 15.50 -12.81 -7.06
C GLU A 65 15.08 -13.62 -5.81
N ASP A 66 15.19 -13.03 -4.62
CA ASP A 66 14.72 -13.65 -3.37
C ASP A 66 13.19 -13.59 -3.29
N THR A 67 12.54 -14.62 -3.85
CA THR A 67 11.08 -14.70 -3.94
C THR A 67 10.42 -14.72 -2.56
N GLU A 68 11.05 -15.33 -1.56
CA GLU A 68 10.50 -15.38 -0.20
C GLU A 68 10.41 -13.98 0.42
N LYS A 69 11.48 -13.18 0.33
CA LYS A 69 11.46 -11.79 0.81
C LYS A 69 10.44 -10.93 0.06
N ASN A 70 10.30 -11.14 -1.24
CA ASN A 70 9.35 -10.39 -2.06
C ASN A 70 7.90 -10.73 -1.69
N GLU A 71 7.60 -12.01 -1.47
CA GLU A 71 6.29 -12.46 -1.00
C GLU A 71 5.99 -11.95 0.42
N GLN A 72 6.94 -12.02 1.36
CA GLN A 72 6.79 -11.47 2.70
C GLN A 72 6.52 -9.95 2.69
N ALA A 73 7.22 -9.23 1.81
CA ALA A 73 6.98 -7.81 1.61
C ALA A 73 5.57 -7.53 1.07
N ALA A 74 5.07 -8.34 0.14
CA ALA A 74 3.71 -8.24 -0.37
C ALA A 74 2.65 -8.55 0.71
N HIS A 75 2.92 -9.53 1.59
CA HIS A 75 2.04 -9.82 2.74
C HIS A 75 2.00 -8.67 3.75
N SER A 76 3.10 -7.95 3.93
CA SER A 76 3.15 -6.77 4.80
C SER A 76 2.14 -5.68 4.38
N LEU A 77 1.84 -5.55 3.07
CA LEU A 77 0.79 -4.66 2.58
C LEU A 77 -0.60 -5.08 3.08
N ILE A 78 -0.88 -6.39 3.10
CA ILE A 78 -2.15 -6.94 3.57
C ILE A 78 -2.29 -6.73 5.08
N ASP A 79 -1.24 -7.03 5.84
CA ASP A 79 -1.24 -6.91 7.29
C ASP A 79 -1.49 -5.46 7.72
N MET A 80 -0.79 -4.52 7.09
CA MET A 80 -0.99 -3.09 7.33
C MET A 80 -2.40 -2.64 6.95
N ALA A 81 -2.91 -3.04 5.79
CA ALA A 81 -4.28 -2.69 5.39
C ALA A 81 -5.32 -3.25 6.36
N ASN A 82 -5.16 -4.50 6.82
CA ASN A 82 -6.02 -5.10 7.84
C ASN A 82 -5.93 -4.36 9.19
N GLU A 83 -4.74 -3.90 9.58
CA GLU A 83 -4.55 -3.09 10.78
C GLU A 83 -5.27 -1.74 10.67
N LEU A 84 -5.14 -1.04 9.54
CA LEU A 84 -5.83 0.23 9.28
C LEU A 84 -7.35 0.06 9.25
N ILE A 85 -7.85 -1.06 8.73
CA ILE A 85 -9.28 -1.42 8.80
C ILE A 85 -9.71 -1.63 10.25
N LYS A 86 -8.95 -2.38 11.05
CA LYS A 86 -9.25 -2.62 12.48
C LYS A 86 -9.27 -1.31 13.28
N LYS A 87 -8.38 -0.37 12.96
CA LYS A 87 -8.31 0.96 13.58
C LYS A 87 -9.41 1.91 13.11
N GLY A 88 -10.21 1.53 12.11
CA GLY A 88 -11.26 2.38 11.53
C GLY A 88 -10.74 3.52 10.66
N ILE A 89 -9.44 3.54 10.34
CA ILE A 89 -8.82 4.50 9.41
C ILE A 89 -9.24 4.18 7.97
N ILE A 90 -9.53 2.90 7.69
CA ILE A 90 -10.10 2.45 6.43
C ILE A 90 -11.42 1.74 6.73
N ARG A 91 -12.49 2.12 6.03
CA ARG A 91 -13.82 1.51 6.18
C ARG A 91 -14.17 0.68 4.96
N GLN A 92 -14.74 -0.50 5.20
CA GLN A 92 -15.30 -1.33 4.13
C GLN A 92 -16.73 -0.89 3.81
N GLU A 93 -17.00 -0.65 2.53
CA GLU A 93 -18.30 -0.26 1.97
C GLU A 93 -18.66 -1.21 0.81
N GLY A 94 -19.32 -2.32 1.15
CA GLY A 94 -19.58 -3.40 0.21
C GLY A 94 -18.26 -4.04 -0.28
N PRO A 95 -18.00 -4.08 -1.61
CA PRO A 95 -16.74 -4.60 -2.14
C PRO A 95 -15.58 -3.60 -2.07
N HIS A 96 -15.86 -2.32 -1.77
CA HIS A 96 -14.87 -1.24 -1.80
C HIS A 96 -14.37 -0.89 -0.40
N PHE A 97 -13.21 -0.23 -0.35
CA PHE A 97 -12.61 0.27 0.88
C PHE A 97 -12.28 1.76 0.73
N ARG A 98 -12.68 2.55 1.73
CA ARG A 98 -12.55 4.00 1.74
C ARG A 98 -11.68 4.47 2.88
N GLY A 99 -10.75 5.38 2.60
CA GLY A 99 -10.01 6.09 3.65
C GLY A 99 -10.95 7.01 4.42
N VAL A 100 -10.87 6.97 5.75
CA VAL A 100 -11.62 7.86 6.62
C VAL A 100 -10.71 9.04 6.94
N GLN A 101 -11.04 10.21 6.38
CA GLN A 101 -10.36 11.45 6.76
C GLN A 101 -10.68 11.72 8.23
N ALA A 102 -9.65 11.91 9.06
CA ALA A 102 -9.86 12.41 10.41
C ALA A 102 -10.68 13.70 10.30
N ALA A 103 -11.74 13.81 11.09
CA ALA A 103 -12.53 15.03 11.15
C ALA A 103 -11.69 16.13 11.81
N GLU A 104 -10.79 16.76 11.04
CA GLU A 104 -10.10 17.98 11.45
C GLU A 104 -10.89 19.25 11.05
N ASP A 105 -12.02 19.13 10.33
CA ASP A 105 -12.83 20.28 9.86
C ASP A 105 -14.27 20.33 10.43
N ALA A 106 -14.52 19.81 11.63
CA ALA A 106 -15.84 19.89 12.29
C ALA A 106 -15.88 20.80 13.54
N ALA A 107 -14.84 21.61 13.75
CA ALA A 107 -14.78 22.55 14.86
C ALA A 107 -13.91 23.79 14.52
N GLU A 108 -14.41 24.65 13.64
CA GLU A 108 -14.16 26.10 13.70
C GLU A 108 -15.50 26.85 13.64
#